data_AF-A0A6L8T8P5-F1
#
_entry.id   AF-A0A6L8T8P5-F1
#
_cell.length_a   1.000
_cell.length_b   1.000
_cell.length_c   1.000
_cell.angle_alpha   90.00
_cell.angle_beta   90.00
_cell.angle_gamma   90.00
#
_symmetry.space_group_name_H-M   'P 1'
#
loop_
_entity.id
_entity.type
_entity.pdbx_description
1 polymer ?
#
loop_
_entity_poly.entity_id
_entity_poly.type
_entity_poly.pdbx_seq_one_letter_code
_entity_poly.pdbx_strand_id
1 'polypeptide(L)'
;MYQIIRTGRISWALGQLGGTFFRSFILVVFTAFCSIVSLLPQIEWSLQWGKLIHTIAMTNAAIQYNLKYVFYYQILGKYSPLQLMIITIVICTFISMFLSSLMFMISLYFNHILAVSITAALTIMLFFVVNIHPKIRYILAKFIPTVWAKVVQVNSPVLGYYWVPSIKYMFAFLLIGNIILIILILIKVKKCEFNWENEDI
;
A
#
# COMPACT_ATOMS: atom_id res chain seq x y z
N MET A 1 -14.19 -16.53 -21.59
CA MET A 1 -14.67 -16.18 -22.94
C MET A 1 -16.12 -15.67 -22.99
N TYR A 2 -17.13 -16.43 -22.51
CA TYR A 2 -18.55 -16.09 -22.73
C TYR A 2 -19.04 -14.75 -22.11
N GLN A 3 -18.47 -14.34 -20.97
CA GLN A 3 -18.83 -13.07 -20.33
C GLN A 3 -18.34 -11.85 -21.14
N ILE A 4 -17.17 -11.90 -21.76
CA ILE A 4 -16.59 -10.77 -22.51
C ILE A 4 -17.41 -10.47 -23.78
N ILE A 5 -17.94 -11.51 -24.42
CA ILE A 5 -18.69 -11.41 -25.68
C ILE A 5 -20.07 -10.75 -25.46
N ARG A 6 -20.67 -10.89 -24.28
CA ARG A 6 -22.04 -10.42 -24.01
C ARG A 6 -22.11 -9.07 -23.28
N THR A 7 -21.11 -8.71 -22.47
CA THR A 7 -21.14 -7.50 -21.61
C THR A 7 -20.51 -6.26 -22.26
N GLY A 8 -19.73 -6.45 -23.34
CA GLY A 8 -18.93 -5.39 -23.97
C GLY A 8 -17.57 -5.21 -23.29
N ARG A 9 -16.53 -4.95 -24.10
CA ARG A 9 -15.11 -4.93 -23.66
C ARG A 9 -14.85 -3.92 -22.51
N ILE A 10 -15.48 -2.75 -22.58
CA ILE A 10 -15.35 -1.69 -21.56
C ILE A 10 -16.01 -2.10 -20.24
N SER A 11 -17.23 -2.65 -20.28
CA SER A 11 -17.93 -3.12 -19.09
C SER A 11 -17.20 -4.28 -18.40
N TRP A 12 -16.57 -5.16 -19.18
CA TRP A 12 -15.73 -6.22 -18.63
C TRP A 12 -14.50 -5.65 -17.91
N ALA A 13 -13.79 -4.69 -18.52
CA ALA A 13 -12.63 -4.06 -17.89
C ALA A 13 -13.01 -3.28 -16.63
N LEU A 14 -14.14 -2.56 -16.64
CA LEU A 14 -14.70 -1.92 -15.45
C LEU A 14 -15.04 -2.94 -14.36
N GLY A 15 -15.59 -4.09 -14.72
CA GLY A 15 -15.86 -5.20 -13.81
C GLY A 15 -14.58 -5.76 -13.16
N GLN A 16 -13.50 -5.91 -13.93
CA GLN A 16 -12.20 -6.34 -13.40
C GLN A 16 -11.57 -5.29 -12.47
N LEU A 17 -11.63 -4.01 -12.85
CA LEU A 17 -11.14 -2.91 -12.01
C LEU A 17 -11.95 -2.77 -10.71
N GLY A 18 -13.29 -2.85 -10.78
CA GLY A 18 -14.14 -2.83 -9.59
C GLY A 18 -13.94 -4.06 -8.70
N GLY A 19 -13.77 -5.24 -9.31
CA GLY A 19 -13.49 -6.48 -8.60
C GLY A 19 -12.15 -6.45 -7.85
N THR A 20 -11.10 -5.93 -8.48
CA THR A 20 -9.78 -5.78 -7.83
C THR A 20 -9.82 -4.75 -6.70
N PHE A 21 -10.55 -3.64 -6.86
CA PHE A 21 -10.78 -2.67 -5.78
C PHE A 21 -11.44 -3.32 -4.55
N PHE A 22 -12.56 -4.02 -4.75
CA PHE A 22 -13.30 -4.63 -3.64
C PHE A 22 -12.48 -5.72 -2.93
N ARG A 23 -11.77 -6.56 -3.68
CA ARG A 23 -10.84 -7.56 -3.11
C ARG A 23 -9.73 -6.92 -2.30
N SER A 24 -9.15 -5.83 -2.81
CA SER A 24 -8.07 -5.09 -2.13
C SER A 24 -8.55 -4.52 -0.79
N PHE A 25 -9.73 -3.90 -0.78
CA PHE A 25 -10.33 -3.36 0.43
C PHE A 25 -10.63 -4.46 1.47
N ILE A 26 -11.26 -5.57 1.07
CA ILE A 26 -11.55 -6.69 1.97
C ILE A 26 -10.27 -7.25 2.58
N LEU A 27 -9.22 -7.46 1.78
CA LEU A 27 -7.95 -8.00 2.26
C LEU A 27 -7.30 -7.09 3.31
N VAL A 28 -7.32 -5.77 3.11
CA VAL A 28 -6.75 -4.83 4.08
C VAL A 28 -7.58 -4.77 5.36
N VAL A 29 -8.91 -4.77 5.26
CA VAL A 29 -9.79 -4.80 6.45
C VAL A 29 -9.62 -6.12 7.20
N PHE A 30 -9.54 -7.24 6.49
CA PHE A 30 -9.33 -8.56 7.08
C PHE A 30 -7.98 -8.64 7.80
N THR A 31 -6.90 -8.13 7.21
CA THR A 31 -5.58 -8.10 7.87
C THR A 31 -5.55 -7.19 9.09
N ALA A 32 -6.24 -6.04 9.06
CA ALA A 32 -6.42 -5.20 10.24
C ALA A 32 -7.22 -5.92 11.34
N PHE A 33 -8.29 -6.62 10.98
CA PHE A 33 -9.08 -7.43 11.91
C PHE A 33 -8.24 -8.55 12.55
N CYS A 34 -7.50 -9.33 11.77
CA CYS A 34 -6.61 -10.37 12.30
C CYS A 34 -5.57 -9.80 13.27
N SER A 35 -5.04 -8.61 12.98
CA SER A 35 -4.06 -7.93 13.85
C SER A 35 -4.68 -7.56 15.20
N ILE A 36 -5.92 -7.06 15.20
CA ILE A 36 -6.66 -6.75 16.44
C ILE A 36 -6.97 -8.02 17.22
N VAL A 37 -7.46 -9.07 16.55
CA VAL A 37 -7.82 -10.34 17.16
C VAL A 37 -6.63 -10.99 17.87
N SER A 38 -5.44 -10.93 17.27
CA SER A 38 -4.21 -11.45 17.88
C SER A 38 -3.81 -10.73 19.17
N LEU A 39 -4.27 -9.50 19.39
CA LEU A 39 -3.94 -8.66 20.54
C LEU A 39 -5.08 -8.58 21.57
N LEU A 40 -6.27 -9.12 21.26
CA LEU A 40 -7.46 -9.08 22.14
C LEU A 40 -7.21 -9.42 23.61
N PRO A 41 -6.40 -10.44 23.98
CA PRO A 41 -6.17 -10.78 25.39
C PRO A 41 -5.50 -9.65 26.19
N GLN A 42 -4.86 -8.69 25.52
CA GLN A 42 -4.05 -7.63 26.13
C GLN A 42 -4.49 -6.22 25.70
N ILE A 43 -5.64 -6.07 25.02
CA ILE A 43 -6.15 -4.77 24.59
C ILE A 43 -6.84 -4.05 25.74
N GLU A 44 -6.35 -2.86 26.07
CA GLU A 44 -7.09 -1.89 26.86
C GLU A 44 -8.02 -1.08 25.94
N TRP A 45 -9.30 -1.00 26.28
CA TRP A 45 -10.28 -0.20 25.57
C TRP A 45 -10.10 1.29 25.91
N SER A 46 -9.12 1.92 25.28
CA SER A 46 -8.89 3.37 25.38
C SER A 46 -8.63 3.99 24.02
N LEU A 47 -9.07 5.24 23.87
CA LEU A 47 -8.80 6.05 22.67
C LEU A 47 -7.45 6.78 22.74
N GLN A 48 -6.63 6.47 23.74
CA GLN A 48 -5.33 7.08 23.98
C GLN A 48 -4.24 6.02 23.80
N TRP A 49 -3.01 6.46 23.53
CA TRP A 49 -1.87 5.55 23.40
C TRP A 49 -1.44 4.91 24.73
N GLY A 50 -1.91 5.43 25.86
CA GLY A 50 -1.52 4.95 27.18
C GLY A 50 -0.12 5.42 27.60
N LYS A 51 0.11 5.50 28.91
CA LYS A 51 1.36 6.04 29.47
C LYS A 51 2.58 5.19 29.09
N LEU A 52 2.42 3.87 29.02
CA LEU A 52 3.49 2.92 28.70
C LEU A 52 4.08 3.18 27.30
N ILE A 53 3.24 3.36 26.28
CA ILE A 53 3.71 3.63 24.91
C ILE A 53 4.45 4.97 24.85
N HIS A 54 3.96 5.99 25.56
CA HIS A 54 4.65 7.29 25.63
C HIS A 54 6.01 7.19 26.33
N THR A 55 6.12 6.46 27.45
CA THR A 55 7.39 6.27 28.15
C THR A 55 8.39 5.51 27.29
N ILE A 56 7.96 4.46 26.59
CA ILE A 56 8.84 3.69 25.68
C ILE A 56 9.30 4.56 24.51
N ALA A 57 8.43 5.42 23.98
CA ALA A 57 8.78 6.29 22.85
C ALA A 57 9.70 7.47 23.24
N MET A 58 9.67 7.92 24.50
CA MET A 58 10.45 9.07 24.98
C MET A 58 11.80 8.66 25.59
N THR A 59 11.90 7.43 26.13
CA THR A 59 13.09 6.95 26.84
C THR A 59 13.82 5.84 26.09
N ASN A 60 15.06 5.55 26.49
CA ASN A 60 15.81 4.40 25.98
C ASN A 60 15.30 3.04 26.51
N ALA A 61 14.10 2.99 27.11
CA ALA A 61 13.49 1.76 27.62
C ALA A 61 13.38 0.68 26.53
N ALA A 62 13.11 1.06 25.27
CA ALA A 62 13.09 0.11 24.16
C ALA A 62 14.41 -0.66 24.00
N ILE A 63 15.55 0.02 24.19
CA ILE A 63 16.89 -0.57 24.10
C ILE A 63 17.18 -1.40 25.36
N GLN A 64 16.81 -0.89 26.54
CA GLN A 64 17.03 -1.57 27.82
C GLN A 64 16.27 -2.90 27.94
N TYR A 65 15.02 -2.93 27.47
CA TYR A 65 14.19 -4.14 27.47
C TYR A 65 14.32 -4.97 26.18
N ASN A 66 15.28 -4.62 25.32
CA ASN A 66 15.55 -5.29 24.05
C ASN A 66 14.27 -5.49 23.19
N LEU A 67 13.41 -4.47 23.18
CA LEU A 67 12.19 -4.48 22.40
C LEU A 67 12.55 -4.37 20.92
N LYS A 68 12.08 -5.33 20.11
CA LYS A 68 12.27 -5.31 18.64
C LYS A 68 11.48 -4.20 17.95
N TYR A 69 10.50 -3.60 18.64
CA TYR A 69 9.63 -2.57 18.09
C TYR A 69 10.08 -1.19 18.52
N VAL A 70 10.24 -0.29 17.53
CA VAL A 70 10.57 1.11 17.76
C VAL A 70 9.29 1.94 17.70
N PHE A 71 9.03 2.68 18.76
CA PHE A 71 7.90 3.60 18.84
C PHE A 71 8.35 5.03 18.53
N TYR A 72 7.56 5.73 17.73
CA TYR A 72 7.90 7.05 17.25
C TYR A 72 7.06 8.13 17.92
N TYR A 73 7.71 8.91 18.81
CA TYR A 73 7.03 9.92 19.62
C TYR A 73 6.31 10.99 18.79
N GLN A 74 6.88 11.42 17.65
CA GLN A 74 6.28 12.48 16.83
C GLN A 74 4.90 12.13 16.28
N ILE A 75 4.64 10.85 16.01
CA ILE A 75 3.34 10.40 15.49
C ILE A 75 2.31 10.27 16.61
N LEU A 76 2.74 9.83 17.80
CA LEU A 76 1.90 9.62 18.98
C LEU A 76 1.27 10.92 19.48
N GLY A 77 2.02 12.03 19.43
CA GLY A 77 1.51 13.35 19.80
C GLY A 77 0.57 13.99 18.79
N LYS A 78 0.50 13.47 17.55
CA LYS A 78 -0.24 14.09 16.44
C LYS A 78 -1.56 13.41 16.12
N TYR A 79 -1.65 12.10 16.31
CA TYR A 79 -2.83 11.30 15.93
C TYR A 79 -3.25 10.40 17.09
N SER A 80 -4.56 10.20 17.25
CA SER A 80 -5.08 9.14 18.13
C SER A 80 -4.82 7.75 17.52
N PRO A 81 -4.77 6.68 18.33
CA PRO A 81 -4.56 5.31 17.83
C PRO A 81 -5.55 4.94 16.73
N LEU A 82 -6.84 5.24 16.96
CA LEU A 82 -7.91 4.94 16.02
C LEU A 82 -7.77 5.75 14.72
N GLN A 83 -7.43 7.04 14.82
CA GLN A 83 -7.20 7.88 13.64
C GLN A 83 -6.03 7.38 12.79
N LEU A 84 -4.92 6.99 13.43
CA LEU A 84 -3.76 6.45 12.74
C LEU A 84 -4.09 5.12 12.06
N MET A 85 -4.83 4.25 12.74
CA MET A 85 -5.30 2.97 12.18
C MET A 85 -6.13 3.19 10.91
N ILE A 86 -7.13 4.08 10.95
CA ILE A 86 -7.94 4.41 9.76
C ILE A 86 -7.05 4.91 8.62
N ILE A 87 -6.15 5.84 8.89
CA ILE A 87 -5.23 6.36 7.86
C ILE A 87 -4.40 5.23 7.24
N THR A 88 -3.88 4.30 8.05
CA THR A 88 -3.11 3.16 7.53
C THR A 88 -3.95 2.22 6.67
N ILE A 89 -5.17 1.88 7.08
CA ILE A 89 -6.10 1.04 6.31
C ILE A 89 -6.38 1.68 4.96
N VAL A 90 -6.69 2.98 4.96
CA VAL A 90 -7.01 3.70 3.73
C VAL A 90 -5.79 3.74 2.80
N ILE A 91 -4.60 4.12 3.29
CA ILE A 91 -3.38 4.17 2.48
C ILE A 91 -3.03 2.78 1.91
N CYS A 92 -3.08 1.72 2.73
CA CYS A 92 -2.81 0.36 2.29
C CYS A 92 -3.81 -0.12 1.23
N THR A 93 -5.07 0.30 1.32
CA THR A 93 -6.10 0.01 0.30
C THR A 93 -5.75 0.70 -1.03
N PHE A 94 -5.35 1.98 -0.99
CA PHE A 94 -4.96 2.68 -2.21
C PHE A 94 -3.66 2.15 -2.83
N ILE A 95 -2.69 1.71 -2.02
CA ILE A 95 -1.45 1.07 -2.51
C ILE A 95 -1.78 -0.26 -3.20
N SER A 96 -2.58 -1.12 -2.58
CA SER A 96 -2.96 -2.40 -3.15
C SER A 96 -3.78 -2.24 -4.44
N MET A 97 -4.67 -1.24 -4.49
CA MET A 97 -5.39 -0.86 -5.71
C MET A 97 -4.43 -0.39 -6.82
N PHE A 98 -3.44 0.42 -6.48
CA PHE A 98 -2.44 0.91 -7.43
C PHE A 98 -1.59 -0.23 -7.99
N LEU A 99 -1.14 -1.16 -7.15
CA LEU A 99 -0.39 -2.35 -7.59
C LEU A 99 -1.24 -3.26 -8.48
N SER A 100 -2.51 -3.48 -8.11
CA SER A 100 -3.42 -4.33 -8.87
C SER A 100 -3.74 -3.75 -10.25
N SER A 101 -3.98 -2.43 -10.32
CA SER A 101 -4.22 -1.74 -11.59
C SER A 101 -2.97 -1.69 -12.46
N LEU A 102 -1.77 -1.53 -11.88
CA LEU A 102 -0.51 -1.69 -12.60
C LEU A 102 -0.33 -3.09 -13.18
N MET A 103 -0.58 -4.13 -12.38
CA MET A 103 -0.51 -5.52 -12.84
C MET A 103 -1.44 -5.74 -14.03
N PHE A 104 -2.68 -5.28 -13.92
CA PHE A 104 -3.66 -5.42 -14.99
C PHE A 104 -3.25 -4.64 -16.25
N MET A 105 -2.73 -3.42 -16.10
CA MET A 105 -2.26 -2.62 -17.22
C MET A 105 -1.11 -3.31 -17.95
N ILE A 106 -0.08 -3.78 -17.24
CA ILE A 106 1.07 -4.46 -17.85
C ILE A 106 0.63 -5.74 -18.56
N SER A 107 -0.30 -6.50 -17.96
CA SER A 107 -0.83 -7.72 -18.59
C SER A 107 -1.63 -7.46 -19.88
N LEU A 108 -2.09 -6.22 -20.10
CA LEU A 108 -2.80 -5.83 -21.31
C LEU A 108 -1.84 -5.41 -22.44
N TYR A 109 -0.63 -4.95 -22.11
CA TYR A 109 0.39 -4.54 -23.09
C TYR A 109 1.36 -5.68 -23.44
N PHE A 110 1.63 -6.56 -22.47
CA PHE A 110 2.60 -7.65 -22.58
C PHE A 110 1.95 -8.96 -22.08
N ASN A 111 2.77 -9.90 -21.62
CA ASN A 111 2.31 -11.18 -21.12
C ASN A 111 1.96 -11.12 -19.62
N HIS A 112 1.04 -11.98 -19.19
CA HIS A 112 0.63 -12.12 -17.79
C HIS A 112 1.82 -12.38 -16.85
N ILE A 113 2.77 -13.23 -17.26
CA ILE A 113 3.96 -13.57 -16.46
C ILE A 113 4.82 -12.33 -16.17
N LEU A 114 5.01 -11.45 -17.16
CA LEU A 114 5.77 -10.21 -17.00
C LEU A 114 5.07 -9.23 -16.06
N ALA A 115 3.74 -9.15 -16.13
CA ALA A 115 2.97 -8.31 -15.23
C ALA A 115 3.13 -8.72 -13.77
N VAL A 116 3.05 -10.03 -13.49
CA VAL A 116 3.23 -10.57 -12.15
C VAL A 116 4.67 -10.36 -11.65
N SER A 117 5.67 -10.60 -12.50
CA SER A 117 7.07 -10.46 -12.07
C SER A 117 7.45 -9.00 -11.76
N ILE A 118 7.02 -8.04 -12.58
CA ILE A 118 7.30 -6.60 -12.36
C ILE A 118 6.61 -6.11 -11.09
N THR A 119 5.35 -6.47 -10.89
CA THR A 119 4.62 -6.04 -9.68
C THR A 119 5.17 -6.70 -8.42
N ALA A 120 5.55 -7.97 -8.48
CA ALA A 120 6.25 -8.65 -7.39
C ALA A 120 7.59 -7.96 -7.08
N ALA A 121 8.41 -7.65 -8.09
CA ALA A 121 9.66 -6.92 -7.91
C ALA A 121 9.44 -5.55 -7.21
N LEU A 122 8.38 -4.83 -7.58
CA LEU A 122 8.03 -3.54 -6.96
C LEU A 122 7.61 -3.68 -5.49
N THR A 123 6.95 -4.78 -5.12
CA THR A 123 6.66 -5.08 -3.70
C THR A 123 7.93 -5.39 -2.90
N ILE A 124 8.83 -6.20 -3.44
CA ILE A 124 10.10 -6.57 -2.80
C ILE A 124 11.02 -5.35 -2.67
N MET A 125 10.92 -4.39 -3.59
CA MET A 125 11.72 -3.17 -3.59
C MET A 125 11.60 -2.37 -2.28
N LEU A 126 10.50 -2.52 -1.52
CA LEU A 126 10.38 -1.95 -0.17
C LEU A 126 11.56 -2.32 0.73
N PHE A 127 12.00 -3.58 0.72
CA PHE A 127 13.10 -4.04 1.56
C PHE A 127 14.41 -3.39 1.13
N PHE A 128 14.62 -3.20 -0.17
CA PHE A 128 15.80 -2.53 -0.67
C PHE A 128 15.83 -1.06 -0.22
N VAL A 129 14.75 -0.30 -0.40
CA VAL A 129 14.68 1.12 -0.01
C VAL A 129 14.93 1.31 1.49
N VAL A 130 14.43 0.41 2.33
CA VAL A 130 14.59 0.50 3.79
C VAL A 130 16.06 0.31 4.21
N ASN A 131 16.85 -0.46 3.45
CA ASN A 131 18.23 -0.81 3.78
C ASN A 131 19.29 0.07 3.09
N ILE A 132 18.90 0.97 2.19
CA ILE A 132 19.82 1.88 1.49
C ILE A 132 20.22 3.09 2.35
N HIS A 133 21.37 3.68 2.00
CA HIS A 133 21.87 4.93 2.55
C HIS A 133 20.81 6.06 2.62
N PRO A 134 20.72 6.84 3.72
CA PRO A 134 19.62 7.77 3.98
C PRO A 134 19.31 8.79 2.88
N LYS A 135 20.33 9.31 2.18
CA LYS A 135 20.17 10.28 1.09
C LYS A 135 19.40 9.71 -0.11
N ILE A 136 19.75 8.50 -0.54
CA ILE A 136 19.11 7.83 -1.69
C ILE A 136 17.73 7.32 -1.30
N ARG A 137 17.59 6.88 -0.04
CA ARG A 137 16.33 6.39 0.54
C ARG A 137 15.20 7.42 0.45
N TYR A 138 15.46 8.71 0.70
CA TYR A 138 14.46 9.77 0.55
C TYR A 138 13.93 9.89 -0.90
N ILE A 139 14.83 9.86 -1.88
CA ILE A 139 14.47 9.99 -3.29
C ILE A 139 13.63 8.78 -3.73
N LEU A 140 14.10 7.56 -3.42
CA LEU A 140 13.41 6.34 -3.81
C LEU A 140 12.05 6.19 -3.11
N ALA A 141 11.95 6.58 -1.83
CA ALA A 141 10.70 6.53 -1.09
C ALA A 141 9.61 7.46 -1.64
N LYS A 142 9.96 8.46 -2.45
CA LYS A 142 8.98 9.30 -3.14
C LYS A 142 8.33 8.60 -4.34
N PHE A 143 8.99 7.61 -4.93
CA PHE A 143 8.52 6.93 -6.15
C PHE A 143 7.97 5.54 -5.90
N ILE A 144 8.29 4.91 -4.77
CA ILE A 144 7.94 3.51 -4.48
C ILE A 144 6.75 3.50 -3.49
N PRO A 145 5.51 3.25 -3.97
CA PRO A 145 4.33 3.40 -3.13
C PRO A 145 4.23 2.38 -2.00
N THR A 146 4.88 1.22 -2.16
CA THR A 146 4.87 0.15 -1.17
C THR A 146 5.51 0.60 0.15
N VAL A 147 6.51 1.48 0.08
CA VAL A 147 7.16 2.08 1.26
C VAL A 147 6.17 2.85 2.13
N TRP A 148 5.12 3.41 1.55
CA TRP A 148 4.14 4.24 2.24
C TRP A 148 3.26 3.46 3.21
N ALA A 149 3.26 2.13 3.16
CA ALA A 149 2.67 1.30 4.21
C ALA A 149 3.29 1.58 5.59
N LYS A 150 4.52 2.11 5.65
CA LYS A 150 5.17 2.57 6.89
C LYS A 150 4.72 3.99 7.32
N VAL A 151 3.41 4.25 7.32
CA VAL A 151 2.81 5.55 7.66
C VAL A 151 3.27 6.08 9.03
N VAL A 152 3.54 5.20 9.97
CA VAL A 152 4.04 5.53 11.33
C VAL A 152 5.34 6.35 11.28
N GLN A 153 6.13 6.22 10.21
CA GLN A 153 7.45 6.87 10.06
C GLN A 153 7.41 8.24 9.35
N VAL A 154 6.25 8.73 8.92
CA VAL A 154 6.10 9.99 8.14
C VAL A 154 6.79 11.20 8.78
N ASN A 155 6.78 11.29 10.12
CA ASN A 155 7.35 12.42 10.86
C ASN A 155 8.53 12.01 11.75
N SER A 156 9.14 10.86 11.48
CA SER A 156 10.16 10.30 12.34
C SER A 156 11.52 10.33 11.65
N PRO A 157 12.49 11.12 12.14
CA PRO A 157 13.82 11.13 11.59
C PRO A 157 14.50 9.81 11.91
N VAL A 158 14.92 9.07 10.89
CA VAL A 158 15.85 7.95 11.04
C VAL A 158 17.23 8.50 10.69
N LEU A 159 18.15 8.55 11.66
CA LEU A 159 19.48 9.15 11.50
C LEU A 159 19.44 10.63 11.06
N GLY A 160 18.44 11.40 11.55
CA GLY A 160 18.28 12.82 11.22
C GLY A 160 17.60 13.12 9.88
N TYR A 161 17.23 12.09 9.09
CA TYR A 161 16.58 12.27 7.79
C TYR A 161 15.10 11.86 7.82
N TYR A 162 14.23 12.76 7.37
CA TYR A 162 12.83 12.46 7.04
C TYR A 162 12.77 11.84 5.65
N TRP A 163 12.54 10.54 5.58
CA TRP A 163 12.62 9.81 4.31
C TRP A 163 11.25 9.40 3.77
N VAL A 164 10.24 9.30 4.64
CA VAL A 164 8.86 8.99 4.25
C VAL A 164 8.13 10.28 3.89
N PRO A 165 7.47 10.38 2.72
CA PRO A 165 6.80 11.61 2.30
C PRO A 165 5.56 11.93 3.16
N SER A 166 5.05 13.15 3.07
CA SER A 166 3.85 13.54 3.82
C SER A 166 2.62 12.72 3.44
N ILE A 167 1.70 12.50 4.39
CA ILE A 167 0.43 11.78 4.16
C ILE A 167 -0.34 12.40 2.99
N LYS A 168 -0.39 13.74 2.91
CA LYS A 168 -1.06 14.45 1.80
C LYS A 168 -0.46 14.10 0.44
N TYR A 169 0.88 14.01 0.35
CA TYR A 169 1.57 13.64 -0.87
C TYR A 169 1.26 12.19 -1.28
N MET A 170 1.32 11.24 -0.34
CA MET A 170 1.01 9.84 -0.61
C MET A 170 -0.41 9.68 -1.18
N PHE A 171 -1.38 10.31 -0.52
CA PHE A 171 -2.77 10.29 -0.97
C PHE A 171 -2.96 10.90 -2.35
N ALA A 172 -2.40 12.09 -2.59
CA ALA A 172 -2.50 12.75 -3.88
C ALA A 172 -1.89 11.90 -5.00
N PHE A 173 -0.69 11.35 -4.78
CA PHE A 173 -0.02 10.50 -5.76
C PHE A 173 -0.82 9.23 -6.05
N LEU A 174 -1.27 8.51 -5.02
CA LEU A 174 -2.03 7.27 -5.21
C LEU A 174 -3.36 7.53 -5.93
N LEU A 175 -4.07 8.61 -5.57
CA LEU A 175 -5.37 8.92 -6.17
C LEU A 175 -5.19 9.30 -7.65
N ILE A 176 -4.27 10.23 -7.94
CA ILE A 176 -3.97 10.65 -9.33
C ILE A 176 -3.44 9.47 -10.14
N GLY A 177 -2.52 8.67 -9.58
CA GLY A 177 -1.95 7.50 -10.23
C GLY A 177 -3.00 6.44 -10.59
N ASN A 178 -3.91 6.12 -9.67
CA ASN A 178 -5.02 5.20 -9.94
C ASN A 178 -5.95 5.73 -11.03
N ILE A 179 -6.31 7.02 -11.02
CA ILE A 179 -7.15 7.62 -12.08
C ILE A 179 -6.47 7.51 -13.45
N ILE A 180 -5.18 7.86 -13.54
CA ILE A 180 -4.41 7.79 -14.78
C ILE A 180 -4.38 6.34 -15.29
N LEU A 181 -4.09 5.36 -14.42
CA LEU A 181 -4.06 3.95 -14.80
C LEU A 181 -5.41 3.47 -15.30
N ILE A 182 -6.51 3.81 -14.62
CA ILE A 182 -7.87 3.48 -15.06
C ILE A 182 -8.14 4.04 -16.46
N ILE A 183 -7.81 5.31 -16.71
CA ILE A 183 -8.00 5.95 -18.03
C ILE A 183 -7.19 5.23 -19.11
N LEU A 184 -5.91 4.94 -18.85
CA LEU A 184 -5.04 4.24 -19.80
C LEU A 184 -5.56 2.84 -20.14
N ILE A 185 -6.01 2.10 -19.13
CA ILE A 185 -6.62 0.77 -19.29
C ILE A 185 -7.87 0.86 -20.17
N LEU A 186 -8.77 1.81 -19.90
CA LEU A 186 -9.99 1.99 -20.69
C LEU A 186 -9.69 2.37 -22.16
N ILE A 187 -8.72 3.26 -22.40
CA ILE A 187 -8.29 3.63 -23.76
C ILE A 187 -7.75 2.40 -24.49
N LYS A 188 -6.90 1.61 -23.84
CA LYS A 188 -6.26 0.45 -24.46
C LYS A 188 -7.26 -0.67 -24.73
N VAL A 189 -8.15 -0.97 -23.78
CA VAL A 189 -9.23 -1.96 -23.96
C VAL A 189 -10.17 -1.58 -25.11
N LYS A 190 -10.39 -0.27 -25.34
CA LYS A 190 -11.17 0.20 -26.51
C LYS A 190 -10.48 -0.05 -27.85
N LYS A 191 -9.14 -0.04 -27.88
CA LYS A 191 -8.32 -0.17 -29.10
C LYS A 191 -7.79 -1.59 -29.36
N CYS A 192 -7.77 -2.47 -28.36
CA CYS A 192 -7.30 -3.84 -28.52
C CYS A 192 -8.38 -4.73 -29.12
N GLU A 193 -8.08 -5.33 -30.26
CA GLU A 193 -8.68 -6.60 -30.69
C GLU A 193 -8.02 -7.69 -29.87
N PHE A 194 -8.80 -8.38 -29.05
CA PHE A 194 -8.27 -9.51 -28.31
C PHE A 194 -8.09 -10.68 -29.28
N ASN A 195 -6.86 -10.91 -29.73
CA ASN A 195 -6.51 -12.07 -30.54
C ASN A 195 -6.10 -13.22 -29.59
N TRP A 196 -7.08 -14.04 -29.20
CA TRP A 196 -6.92 -15.10 -28.18
C TRP A 196 -6.42 -16.44 -28.76
N GLU A 197 -5.86 -16.47 -29.97
CA GLU A 197 -5.50 -17.70 -30.68
C GLU A 197 -4.14 -18.30 -30.25
N ASN A 198 -3.39 -17.62 -29.38
CA ASN A 198 -2.01 -17.98 -29.02
C ASN A 198 -1.81 -18.40 -27.55
N GLU A 199 -2.85 -18.70 -26.78
CA GLU A 199 -2.70 -19.14 -25.37
C GLU A 199 -2.68 -20.68 -25.19
N ASP A 200 -2.68 -21.46 -26.27
CA ASP A 200 -2.68 -22.94 -26.24
C ASP A 200 -1.29 -23.59 -26.47
N ILE A 201 -0.17 -22.91 -26.16
CA ILE A 201 1.19 -23.50 -26.23
C ILE A 201 1.86 -23.51 -24.86
#